data_AF-A0A058ZZP4-F1
#
_entry.id   AF-A0A058ZZP4-F1
#
_cell.length_a   1.000
_cell.length_b   1.000
_cell.length_c   1.000
_cell.angle_alpha   90.00
_cell.angle_beta   90.00
_cell.angle_gamma   90.00
#
_symmetry.space_group_name_H-M   'P 1'
#
loop_
_entity.id
_entity.type
_entity.pdbx_description
1 polymer ?
#
loop_
_entity_poly.entity_id
_entity_poly.type
_entity_poly.pdbx_seq_one_letter_code
_entity_poly.pdbx_strand_id
1 'polypeptide(L)'
;MLYECLTIDNLLWAFKNLFHSDLVVASPVEDYFLYIDDLPSPEKEEAKKVSQPYLDALGDEYALCCEGTAFFPLQSCMNHSCHPNAKAFKREEDRDGQATIVALKPISKGEEVTISYIEEDLPFEERQALLADYGFSCKCVKCQEES
;
A
#
# COMPACT_ATOMS: atom_id res chain seq x y z
N MET A 1 -8.27 26.41 -18.40
CA MET A 1 -6.91 25.90 -18.63
C MET A 1 -6.56 24.99 -17.46
N LEU A 2 -7.01 23.73 -17.48
CA LEU A 2 -6.89 22.76 -16.37
C LEU A 2 -6.28 21.44 -16.88
N TYR A 3 -5.13 21.51 -17.56
CA TYR A 3 -4.48 20.33 -18.16
C TYR A 3 -2.96 20.33 -18.01
N GLU A 4 -2.42 20.79 -16.87
CA GLU A 4 -0.96 20.75 -16.63
C GLU A 4 -0.54 20.07 -15.31
N CYS A 5 -1.44 19.46 -14.54
CA CYS A 5 -1.08 18.76 -13.28
C CYS A 5 -1.13 17.23 -13.40
N LEU A 6 -0.68 16.70 -14.53
CA LEU A 6 -0.34 15.29 -14.71
C LEU A 6 1.02 15.24 -15.42
N THR A 7 2.03 15.93 -14.87
CA THR A 7 3.36 15.85 -15.47
C THR A 7 3.96 14.48 -15.15
N ILE A 8 4.57 13.93 -16.18
CA ILE A 8 5.39 12.71 -16.22
C ILE A 8 6.40 12.62 -15.07
N ASP A 9 6.67 13.73 -14.39
CA ASP A 9 7.49 13.83 -13.19
C ASP A 9 6.97 12.98 -12.02
N ASN A 10 5.65 12.87 -11.79
CA ASN A 10 5.12 12.07 -10.68
C ASN A 10 5.36 10.55 -10.87
N LEU A 11 5.30 10.05 -12.10
CA LEU A 11 5.59 8.64 -12.39
C LEU A 11 7.09 8.36 -12.31
N LEU A 12 7.92 9.18 -12.96
CA LEU A 12 9.37 9.00 -12.93
C LEU A 12 9.94 9.16 -11.52
N TRP A 13 9.31 10.00 -10.70
CA TRP A 13 9.64 10.23 -9.30
C TRP A 13 9.15 9.09 -8.39
N ALA A 14 7.92 8.57 -8.59
CA ALA A 14 7.45 7.37 -7.89
C ALA A 14 8.30 6.13 -8.18
N PHE A 15 8.91 6.04 -9.37
CA PHE A 15 9.91 5.03 -9.72
C PHE A 15 11.28 5.27 -9.05
N LYS A 16 11.66 6.52 -8.75
CA LYS A 16 12.96 6.87 -8.15
C LYS A 16 12.97 6.82 -6.63
N ASN A 17 11.87 7.19 -6.00
CA ASN A 17 11.77 7.32 -4.55
C ASN A 17 10.78 6.33 -3.93
N LEU A 18 10.39 5.28 -4.69
CA LEU A 18 9.58 4.13 -4.29
C LEU A 18 8.68 4.49 -3.11
N PHE A 19 7.44 4.86 -3.42
CA PHE A 19 6.33 4.71 -2.47
C PHE A 19 6.35 3.25 -2.01
N HIS A 20 7.17 2.94 -1.01
CA HIS A 20 7.32 1.61 -0.43
C HIS A 20 6.10 1.45 0.46
N SER A 21 4.94 1.24 -0.18
CA SER A 21 3.79 0.75 0.54
C SER A 21 4.04 -0.73 0.76
N ASP A 22 4.27 -1.09 2.02
CA ASP A 22 4.50 -2.47 2.42
C ASP A 22 3.34 -3.34 1.93
N LEU A 23 3.67 -4.31 1.10
CA LEU A 23 2.75 -5.30 0.56
C LEU A 23 2.88 -6.56 1.39
N VAL A 24 1.74 -7.11 1.77
CA VAL A 24 1.64 -8.42 2.41
C VAL A 24 0.58 -9.17 1.62
N VAL A 25 0.94 -10.33 1.10
CA VAL A 25 0.00 -11.23 0.42
C VAL A 25 0.02 -12.60 1.06
N ALA A 26 -1.11 -13.31 0.94
CA ALA A 26 -1.24 -14.68 1.43
C ALA A 26 -0.15 -15.58 0.85
N SER A 27 0.24 -16.61 1.60
CA SER A 27 1.20 -17.59 1.11
C SER A 27 0.55 -18.41 0.00
N PRO A 28 1.10 -18.42 -1.23
CA PRO A 28 0.59 -19.28 -2.28
C PRO A 28 0.73 -20.77 -1.93
N VAL A 29 1.64 -21.10 -1.01
CA VAL A 29 1.83 -22.47 -0.52
C VAL A 29 0.74 -22.84 0.49
N GLU A 30 0.39 -21.93 1.40
CA GLU A 30 -0.75 -22.10 2.30
C GLU A 30 -2.05 -22.25 1.52
N ASP A 31 -2.30 -21.37 0.56
CA ASP A 31 -3.48 -21.40 -0.29
C ASP A 31 -3.61 -22.74 -1.06
N TYR A 32 -2.48 -23.31 -1.50
CA TYR A 32 -2.46 -24.62 -2.15
C TYR A 32 -2.92 -25.76 -1.23
N PHE A 33 -2.45 -25.77 0.03
CA PHE A 33 -2.84 -26.80 0.99
C PHE A 33 -4.29 -26.61 1.49
N LEU A 34 -4.75 -25.37 1.68
CA LEU A 34 -6.15 -25.06 1.96
C LEU A 34 -7.05 -25.52 0.82
N TYR A 35 -6.66 -25.29 -0.43
CA TYR A 35 -7.38 -25.78 -1.60
C TYR A 35 -7.51 -27.32 -1.59
N ILE A 36 -6.44 -28.06 -1.27
CA ILE A 36 -6.49 -29.52 -1.15
C ILE A 36 -7.45 -29.94 -0.04
N ASP A 37 -7.46 -29.22 1.08
CA ASP A 37 -8.37 -29.50 2.20
C ASP A 37 -9.84 -29.28 1.86
N ASP A 38 -10.15 -28.35 0.95
CA ASP A 38 -11.50 -28.05 0.49
C ASP A 38 -12.01 -28.99 -0.63
N LEU A 39 -11.15 -29.86 -1.19
CA LEU A 39 -11.57 -30.83 -2.22
C LEU A 39 -12.59 -31.86 -1.68
N PRO A 40 -13.52 -32.34 -2.54
CA PRO A 40 -14.41 -33.44 -2.17
C PRO A 40 -13.68 -34.78 -2.16
N SER A 41 -14.21 -35.76 -1.42
CA SER A 41 -13.74 -37.16 -1.54
C SER A 41 -14.27 -37.80 -2.84
N PRO A 42 -13.45 -38.59 -3.56
CA PRO A 42 -12.14 -39.12 -3.16
C PRO A 42 -10.93 -38.25 -3.53
N GLU A 43 -11.12 -37.18 -4.31
CA GLU A 43 -10.04 -36.33 -4.86
C GLU A 43 -9.13 -35.77 -3.77
N LYS A 44 -9.70 -35.34 -2.64
CA LYS A 44 -8.96 -34.91 -1.44
C LYS A 44 -7.98 -35.97 -0.95
N GLU A 45 -8.41 -37.22 -0.84
CA GLU A 45 -7.58 -38.31 -0.31
C GLU A 45 -6.45 -38.67 -1.28
N GLU A 46 -6.70 -38.58 -2.58
CA GLU A 46 -5.68 -38.80 -3.60
C GLU A 46 -4.66 -37.66 -3.64
N ALA A 47 -5.13 -36.42 -3.56
CA ALA A 47 -4.26 -35.24 -3.50
C ALA A 47 -3.38 -35.26 -2.24
N LYS A 48 -3.95 -35.56 -1.06
CA LYS A 48 -3.21 -35.65 0.20
C LYS A 48 -2.12 -36.71 0.17
N LYS A 49 -2.34 -37.87 -0.46
CA LYS A 49 -1.29 -38.90 -0.59
C LYS A 49 -0.04 -38.38 -1.29
N VAL A 50 -0.20 -37.45 -2.22
CA VAL A 50 0.92 -36.84 -2.97
C VAL A 50 1.48 -35.64 -2.23
N SER A 51 0.62 -34.78 -1.67
CA SER A 51 1.04 -33.49 -1.12
C SER A 51 1.54 -33.54 0.34
N GLN A 52 1.06 -34.51 1.15
CA GLN A 52 1.35 -34.58 2.59
C GLN A 52 2.85 -34.63 2.92
N PRO A 53 3.71 -35.40 2.21
CA PRO A 53 5.14 -35.41 2.51
C PRO A 53 5.81 -34.03 2.36
N TYR A 54 5.30 -33.20 1.45
CA TYR A 54 5.78 -31.83 1.28
C TYR A 54 5.31 -30.93 2.43
N LEU A 55 4.03 -31.05 2.84
CA LEU A 55 3.51 -30.32 4.00
C LEU A 55 4.30 -30.65 5.26
N ASP A 56 4.54 -31.93 5.52
CA ASP A 56 5.31 -32.41 6.68
C ASP A 56 6.75 -31.89 6.67
N ALA A 57 7.36 -31.78 5.48
CA ALA A 57 8.71 -31.25 5.31
C ALA A 57 8.80 -29.73 5.49
N LEU A 58 7.74 -28.99 5.14
CA LEU A 58 7.68 -27.53 5.25
C LEU A 58 7.41 -27.04 6.68
N GLY A 59 6.83 -27.88 7.54
CA GLY A 59 6.52 -27.50 8.93
C GLY A 59 5.53 -26.34 8.98
N ASP A 60 5.81 -25.31 9.78
CA ASP A 60 4.96 -24.11 9.90
C ASP A 60 5.31 -23.02 8.87
N GLU A 61 6.42 -23.16 8.15
CA GLU A 61 6.92 -22.11 7.24
C GLU A 61 6.03 -21.91 6.01
N TYR A 62 5.22 -22.92 5.64
CA TYR A 62 4.30 -22.84 4.50
C TYR A 62 3.24 -21.74 4.67
N ALA A 63 2.91 -21.35 5.91
CA ALA A 63 1.91 -20.34 6.24
C ALA A 63 2.46 -18.91 6.34
N LEU A 64 3.75 -18.71 6.07
CA LEU A 64 4.36 -17.37 6.12
C LEU A 64 3.89 -16.51 4.95
N CYS A 65 3.35 -15.34 5.27
CA CYS A 65 2.93 -14.37 4.26
C CYS A 65 4.12 -13.90 3.41
N CYS A 66 3.83 -13.55 2.16
CA CYS A 66 4.83 -12.92 1.31
C CYS A 66 4.84 -11.42 1.56
N GLU A 67 5.97 -10.91 2.04
CA GLU A 67 6.20 -9.47 2.25
C GLU A 67 6.97 -8.89 1.06
N GLY A 68 6.64 -7.65 0.69
CA GLY A 68 7.33 -6.97 -0.39
C GLY A 68 6.85 -5.55 -0.60
N THR A 69 7.05 -5.05 -1.80
CA THR A 69 6.69 -3.68 -2.19
C THR A 69 5.85 -3.70 -3.45
N ALA A 70 4.82 -2.86 -3.47
CA ALA A 70 3.93 -2.72 -4.61
C ALA A 70 3.93 -1.30 -5.17
N PHE A 71 3.64 -1.21 -6.46
CA PHE A 71 3.32 0.04 -7.14
C PHE A 71 1.80 0.13 -7.31
N PHE A 72 1.18 1.16 -6.74
CA PHE A 72 -0.26 1.42 -6.81
C PHE A 72 -0.56 2.67 -7.65
N PRO A 73 -0.77 2.54 -8.97
CA PRO A 73 -0.79 3.68 -9.89
C PRO A 73 -1.79 4.79 -9.50
N LEU A 74 -2.99 4.39 -9.04
CA LEU A 74 -4.03 5.34 -8.66
C LEU A 74 -3.67 6.09 -7.38
N GLN A 75 -3.09 5.41 -6.38
CA GLN A 75 -2.60 6.06 -5.17
C GLN A 75 -1.43 6.99 -5.49
N SER A 76 -0.54 6.61 -6.41
CA SER A 76 0.58 7.45 -6.85
C SER A 76 0.16 8.75 -7.56
N CYS A 77 -1.11 8.89 -7.94
CA CYS A 77 -1.66 10.14 -8.47
C CYS A 77 -2.17 11.10 -7.38
N MET A 78 -2.26 10.69 -6.12
CA MET A 78 -2.77 11.52 -5.01
C MET A 78 -1.64 12.39 -4.47
N ASN A 79 -1.82 13.71 -4.50
CA ASN A 79 -0.81 14.65 -4.03
C ASN A 79 -0.69 14.71 -2.50
N HIS A 80 0.42 15.28 -2.05
CA HIS A 80 0.72 15.48 -0.64
C HIS A 80 -0.04 16.64 0.02
N SER A 81 -0.45 16.46 1.27
CA SER A 81 -0.76 17.54 2.21
C SER A 81 -0.30 17.15 3.62
N CYS A 82 0.31 18.07 4.38
CA CYS A 82 0.60 17.86 5.81
C CYS A 82 -0.68 17.94 6.68
N HIS A 83 -1.82 18.21 6.07
CA HIS A 83 -3.15 18.11 6.67
C HIS A 83 -4.11 17.46 5.66
N PRO A 84 -3.93 16.16 5.38
CA PRO A 84 -4.60 15.46 4.30
C PRO A 84 -6.10 15.29 4.55
N ASN A 85 -6.85 14.95 3.52
CA ASN A 85 -8.26 14.57 3.63
C ASN A 85 -8.51 13.08 3.45
N ALA A 86 -7.49 12.30 3.10
CA ALA A 86 -7.52 10.85 3.06
C ALA A 86 -6.20 10.23 3.56
N LYS A 87 -6.20 8.93 3.82
CA LYS A 87 -4.99 8.16 4.13
C LYS A 87 -5.00 6.81 3.45
N ALA A 88 -3.80 6.27 3.21
CA ALA A 88 -3.66 4.84 2.94
C ALA A 88 -4.00 4.05 4.20
N PHE A 89 -4.78 3.00 4.05
CA PHE A 89 -5.23 2.14 5.12
C PHE A 89 -4.95 0.69 4.77
N LYS A 90 -4.38 -0.03 5.73
CA LYS A 90 -4.15 -1.46 5.68
C LYS A 90 -4.20 -1.99 7.10
N ARG A 91 -4.98 -3.03 7.34
CA ARG A 91 -4.97 -3.75 8.61
C ARG A 91 -3.83 -4.77 8.62
N GLU A 92 -3.39 -5.14 9.81
CA GLU A 92 -2.36 -6.17 9.97
C GLU A 92 -2.80 -7.52 9.37
N GLU A 93 -4.11 -7.80 9.33
CA GLU A 93 -4.64 -9.04 8.76
C GLU A 93 -4.91 -8.99 7.25
N ASP A 94 -4.77 -7.83 6.60
CA ASP A 94 -5.04 -7.70 5.16
C ASP A 94 -3.90 -8.33 4.33
N ARG A 95 -4.21 -9.47 3.71
CA ARG A 95 -3.29 -10.30 2.90
C ARG A 95 -3.67 -10.39 1.42
N ASP A 96 -4.54 -9.49 0.95
CA ASP A 96 -5.06 -9.49 -0.42
C ASP A 96 -4.25 -8.65 -1.41
N GLY A 97 -3.22 -7.97 -0.90
CA GLY A 97 -2.36 -7.09 -1.67
C GLY A 97 -3.03 -5.81 -2.18
N GLN A 98 -4.18 -5.44 -1.63
CA GLN A 98 -4.89 -4.22 -2.04
C GLN A 98 -4.40 -2.99 -1.27
N ALA A 99 -4.39 -1.85 -1.95
CA ALA A 99 -4.26 -0.53 -1.32
C ALA A 99 -5.64 0.09 -1.13
N THR A 100 -6.00 0.37 0.11
CA THR A 100 -7.26 1.05 0.44
C THR A 100 -6.99 2.50 0.81
N ILE A 101 -7.75 3.43 0.21
CA ILE A 101 -7.72 4.85 0.58
C ILE A 101 -9.00 5.19 1.33
N VAL A 102 -8.86 5.73 2.54
CA VAL A 102 -9.99 6.07 3.41
C VAL A 102 -10.01 7.58 3.64
N ALA A 103 -11.18 8.18 3.43
CA ALA A 103 -11.39 9.60 3.74
C ALA A 103 -11.34 9.83 5.27
N LEU A 104 -10.59 10.85 5.68
CA LEU A 104 -10.47 11.29 7.07
C LEU A 104 -11.54 12.30 7.46
N LYS A 105 -12.10 12.98 6.46
CA LYS A 105 -13.15 13.99 6.58
C LYS A 105 -14.03 13.98 5.33
N PRO A 106 -15.24 14.57 5.36
CA PRO A 106 -16.07 14.70 4.16
C PRO A 106 -15.31 15.42 3.04
N ILE A 107 -15.31 14.85 1.84
CA ILE A 107 -14.64 15.41 0.65
C ILE A 107 -15.71 15.88 -0.33
N SER A 108 -15.67 17.14 -0.71
CA SER A 108 -16.66 17.73 -1.62
C SER A 108 -16.38 17.36 -3.07
N LYS A 109 -17.41 17.39 -3.92
CA LYS A 109 -17.22 17.17 -5.36
C LYS A 109 -16.28 18.23 -5.95
N GLY A 110 -15.19 17.78 -6.57
CA GLY A 110 -14.16 18.65 -7.16
C GLY A 110 -13.08 19.08 -6.18
N GLU A 111 -13.17 18.69 -4.91
CA GLU A 111 -12.06 18.78 -3.97
C GLU A 111 -11.01 17.72 -4.30
N GLU A 112 -9.74 18.09 -4.24
CA GLU A 112 -8.63 17.18 -4.46
C GLU A 112 -8.49 16.20 -3.29
N VAL A 113 -8.29 14.93 -3.60
CA VAL A 113 -7.94 13.92 -2.58
C VAL A 113 -6.44 13.99 -2.33
N THR A 114 -6.06 14.25 -1.08
CA THR A 114 -4.66 14.35 -0.65
C THR A 114 -4.35 13.35 0.44
N ILE A 115 -3.15 12.79 0.41
CA ILE A 115 -2.59 11.89 1.43
C ILE A 115 -1.31 12.50 2.02
N SER A 116 -0.88 12.05 3.19
CA SER A 116 0.46 12.40 3.66
C SER A 116 1.50 11.43 3.10
N TYR A 117 2.69 11.96 2.80
CA TYR A 117 3.85 11.18 2.33
C TYR A 117 4.86 10.96 3.47
N ILE A 118 4.65 11.65 4.59
CA ILE A 118 5.55 11.77 5.72
C ILE A 118 4.72 11.82 7.02
N GLU A 119 5.39 11.75 8.16
CA GLU A 119 4.74 11.98 9.45
C GLU A 119 4.26 13.44 9.57
N GLU A 120 2.96 13.61 9.81
CA GLU A 120 2.30 14.92 9.78
C GLU A 120 2.69 15.81 10.97
N ASP A 121 3.01 15.21 12.11
CA ASP A 121 3.25 15.91 13.40
C ASP A 121 4.68 16.41 13.59
N LEU A 122 5.58 16.14 12.63
CA LEU A 122 6.93 16.68 12.64
C LEU A 122 6.90 18.22 12.53
N PRO A 123 7.89 18.96 13.06
CA PRO A 123 8.01 20.41 12.89
C PRO A 123 8.05 20.86 11.42
N PHE A 124 7.61 22.10 11.14
CA PHE A 124 7.54 22.66 9.78
C PHE A 124 8.83 22.46 8.97
N GLU A 125 9.99 22.82 9.54
CA GLU A 125 11.28 22.73 8.85
C GLU A 125 11.63 21.27 8.49
N GLU A 126 11.35 20.32 9.39
CA GLU A 126 11.58 18.89 9.15
C GLU A 126 10.67 18.34 8.05
N ARG A 127 9.39 18.72 8.05
CA ARG A 127 8.46 18.34 6.97
C ARG A 127 8.92 18.87 5.61
N GLN A 128 9.34 20.13 5.54
CA GLN A 128 9.85 20.71 4.29
C GLN A 128 11.14 20.02 3.83
N ALA A 129 12.04 19.68 4.75
CA ALA A 129 13.26 18.96 4.44
C ALA A 129 12.98 17.56 3.86
N LEU A 130 12.08 16.78 4.48
CA LEU A 130 11.70 15.46 3.97
C LEU A 130 11.03 15.54 2.59
N LEU A 131 10.19 16.55 2.35
CA LEU A 131 9.52 16.75 1.05
C LEU A 131 10.46 17.31 -0.03
N ALA A 132 11.62 17.86 0.34
CA ALA A 132 12.61 18.29 -0.65
C ALA A 132 13.13 17.11 -1.49
N ASP A 133 13.22 15.91 -0.91
CA ASP A 133 13.53 14.66 -1.64
C ASP A 133 12.45 14.30 -2.66
N TYR A 134 11.23 14.81 -2.42
CA TYR A 134 10.10 14.71 -3.34
C TYR A 134 10.15 15.75 -4.47
N GLY A 135 11.12 16.67 -4.44
CA GLY A 135 11.32 17.68 -5.47
C GLY A 135 10.35 18.86 -5.37
N PHE A 136 9.65 19.04 -4.25
CA PHE A 136 8.72 20.17 -4.05
C PHE A 136 8.79 20.73 -2.62
N SER A 137 8.21 21.93 -2.43
CA SER A 137 7.99 22.54 -1.12
C SER A 137 6.49 22.61 -0.85
N CYS A 138 6.04 22.06 0.28
CA CYS A 138 4.62 22.00 0.60
C CYS A 138 4.09 23.37 1.00
N LYS A 139 2.94 23.74 0.42
CA LYS A 139 2.22 24.99 0.70
C LYS A 139 0.80 24.74 1.19
N CYS A 140 0.55 23.58 1.81
CA CYS A 140 -0.76 23.28 2.39
C CYS A 140 -1.10 24.24 3.54
N VAL A 141 -2.37 24.27 3.97
CA VAL A 141 -2.86 25.17 5.03
C VAL A 141 -1.99 25.09 6.29
N LYS A 142 -1.70 23.87 6.78
CA LYS A 142 -0.83 23.67 7.96
C LYS A 142 0.55 24.30 7.78
N CYS A 143 1.17 24.15 6.61
CA CYS A 143 2.47 24.75 6.33
C CYS A 143 2.42 26.27 6.22
N GLN A 144 1.31 26.86 5.78
CA GLN A 144 1.16 28.32 5.73
C GLN A 144 0.93 28.93 7.12
N GLU A 145 0.30 28.17 8.02
CA GLU A 145 0.04 28.60 9.41
C GLU A 145 1.27 28.48 10.31
N GLU A 146 2.16 27.53 10.01
CA GLU A 146 3.36 27.23 10.83
C GLU A 146 4.66 27.83 10.28
N SER A 147 4.64 28.52 9.14
CA SER A 147 5.82 29.16 8.51
C SER A 147 6.15 30.54 9.05
#